data_AF-A0A6M1UGN2-F1
#
_entry.id   AF-A0A6M1UGN2-F1
#
_cell.length_a   1.000
_cell.length_b   1.000
_cell.length_c   1.000
_cell.angle_alpha   90.00
_cell.angle_beta   90.00
_cell.angle_gamma   90.00
#
_symmetry.space_group_name_H-M   'P 1'
#
loop_
_entity.id
_entity.type
_entity.pdbx_description
1 polymer ?
#
loop_
_entity_poly.entity_id
_entity_poly.type
_entity_poly.pdbx_seq_one_letter_code
_entity_poly.pdbx_strand_id
1 'polypeptide(L)' 'MDKEQVLREIEKLRLEINEQYKRHSAITPELLALSVRLDQLLNTWYHSHA' A
#
# COMPACT_ATOMS: atom_id res chain seq x y z
N MET A 1 -13.74 -0.86 8.47
CA MET A 1 -13.02 0.42 8.32
C MET A 1 -13.89 1.35 7.52
N ASP A 2 -13.89 2.63 7.87
CA ASP A 2 -14.57 3.66 7.08
C ASP A 2 -13.84 3.92 5.74
N LYS A 3 -14.56 4.37 4.71
CA LYS A 3 -14.06 4.57 3.35
C LYS A 3 -12.89 5.54 3.29
N GLU A 4 -13.02 6.69 3.96
CA GLU A 4 -11.94 7.66 4.02
C GLU A 4 -10.73 7.12 4.81
N GLN A 5 -10.98 6.22 5.76
CA GLN A 5 -9.91 5.56 6.51
C GLN A 5 -9.10 4.63 5.60
N VAL A 6 -9.76 3.83 4.75
CA VAL A 6 -9.08 2.95 3.79
C VAL A 6 -8.24 3.77 2.79
N LEU A 7 -8.79 4.85 2.23
CA LEU A 7 -8.06 5.72 1.30
C LEU A 7 -6.86 6.41 1.96
N ARG A 8 -7.00 6.85 3.22
CA ARG A 8 -5.88 7.41 3.99
C ARG A 8 -4.77 6.40 4.23
N GLU A 9 -5.11 5.14 4.51
CA GLU A 9 -4.12 4.08 4.68
C GLU A 9 -3.42 3.70 3.38
N ILE A 10 -4.14 3.66 2.25
CA ILE A 10 -3.56 3.45 0.91
C ILE A 10 -2.55 4.56 0.60
N GLU A 11 -2.91 5.83 0.81
CA GLU A 11 -2.02 6.96 0.53
C GLU A 11 -0.76 6.92 1.41
N LYS A 12 -0.91 6.60 2.70
CA LYS A 12 0.23 6.44 3.62
C LYS A 12 1.17 5.33 3.15
N LEU A 13 0.64 4.16 2.78
CA LEU A 13 1.43 3.03 2.27
C LEU A 13 2.14 3.37 0.95
N ARG A 14 1.46 4.07 0.04
CA ARG A 14 2.05 4.52 -1.22
C ARG A 14 3.28 5.42 -1.00
N LEU A 15 3.19 6.36 -0.06
CA LEU A 15 4.30 7.25 0.29
C LEU A 15 5.47 6.47 0.91
N GLU A 16 5.18 5.53 1.82
CA GLU A 16 6.21 4.72 2.47
C GLU A 16 6.97 3.84 1.46
N ILE A 17 6.25 3.19 0.54
CA ILE A 17 6.83 2.43 -0.57
C ILE A 17 7.73 3.32 -1.46
N ASN A 18 7.27 4.52 -1.81
CA ASN A 18 8.06 5.46 -2.63
C ASN A 18 9.34 5.91 -1.94
N GLU A 19 9.30 6.17 -0.63
CA GLU A 19 10.50 6.52 0.14
C GLU A 19 11.49 5.36 0.20
N GLN A 20 11.00 4.13 0.32
CA GLN A 20 11.85 2.93 0.26
C GLN A 20 12.48 2.76 -1.13
N TYR A 21 11.73 2.96 -2.22
CA TYR A 21 12.27 2.91 -3.59
C TYR A 21 13.36 3.95 -3.85
N LYS A 22 13.29 5.15 -3.24
CA LYS A 22 14.34 6.16 -3.37
C LYS A 22 15.65 5.74 -2.68
N ARG A 23 15.56 4.92 -1.63
CA ARG A 23 16.69 4.52 -0.78
C ARG A 23 17.31 3.20 -1.21
N HIS A 24 16.52 2.32 -1.83
CA HIS A 24 16.94 0.98 -2.21
C HIS A 24 16.86 0.79 -3.72
N SER A 25 17.98 0.42 -4.34
CA SER A 25 18.06 0.13 -5.78
C SER A 25 17.50 -1.26 -6.16
N ALA A 26 17.12 -2.05 -5.17
CA ALA A 26 16.56 -3.38 -5.33
C ALA A 26 15.33 -3.56 -4.44
N ILE A 27 14.42 -4.45 -4.86
CA ILE A 27 13.25 -4.82 -4.05
C ILE A 27 13.74 -5.63 -2.85
N THR A 28 13.61 -5.06 -1.66
CA THR A 28 13.91 -5.76 -0.41
C THR A 28 12.69 -6.56 0.06
N PRO A 29 12.86 -7.57 0.93
CA PRO A 29 11.74 -8.29 1.52
C PRO A 29 10.72 -7.39 2.22
N GLU A 30 11.17 -6.31 2.85
CA GLU A 30 10.32 -5.31 3.51
C GLU A 30 9.49 -4.54 2.49
N LEU A 31 10.09 -4.16 1.35
CA LEU A 31 9.40 -3.48 0.27
C LEU A 31 8.35 -4.38 -0.39
N LEU A 32 8.66 -5.67 -0.54
CA LEU A 32 7.72 -6.66 -1.02
C LEU A 32 6.52 -6.81 -0.07
N ALA A 33 6.77 -6.88 1.25
CA ALA A 33 5.70 -6.97 2.25
C ALA A 33 4.78 -5.74 2.22
N LEU A 34 5.33 -4.54 2.07
CA LEU A 34 4.55 -3.31 1.92
C LEU A 34 3.71 -3.33 0.64
N SER A 35 4.27 -3.81 -0.48
CA SER A 35 3.54 -3.94 -1.75
C SER A 35 2.37 -4.93 -1.65
N VAL A 36 2.56 -6.07 -0.99
CA VAL A 36 1.48 -7.05 -0.77
C VAL A 36 0.36 -6.45 0.09
N ARG A 37 0.71 -5.69 1.13
CA ARG A 37 -0.26 -5.01 1.97
C ARG A 37 -1.06 -3.96 1.21
N LEU A 38 -0.40 -3.20 0.32
CA LEU A 38 -1.06 -2.22 -0.54
C LEU A 38 -2.09 -2.92 -1.46
N ASP A 39 -1.70 -4.04 -2.08
CA ASP A 39 -2.58 -4.82 -2.95
C ASP A 39 -3.83 -5.35 -2.21
N GLN A 40 -3.65 -5.87 -0.99
CA GLN A 40 -4.77 -6.32 -0.16
C GLN A 40 -5.75 -5.19 0.17
N LEU A 41 -5.26 -3.99 0.48
CA LEU A 41 -6.11 -2.83 0.76
C LEU A 41 -6.86 -2.36 -0.48
N LEU A 42 -6.21 -2.34 -1.64
CA LEU A 42 -6.84 -1.99 -2.92
C LEU A 42 -7.92 -3.00 -3.31
N ASN A 43 -7.64 -4.30 -3.15
CA ASN A 43 -8.62 -5.36 -3.41
C ASN A 43 -9.81 -5.29 -2.44
N THR A 44 -9.55 -5.03 -1.16
CA THR A 44 -10.62 -4.83 -0.17
C THR A 44 -11.48 -3.61 -0.54
N TRP A 45 -10.85 -2.52 -0.97
CA TRP A 45 -11.56 -1.34 -1.44
C TRP A 45 -12.38 -1.64 -2.70
N TYR A 46 -11.83 -2.34 -3.70
CA TYR A 46 -12.52 -2.72 -4.92
C TYR A 46 -13.74 -3.62 -4.66
N HIS A 47 -13.56 -4.70 -3.89
CA HIS A 47 -14.64 -5.67 -3.62
C HIS A 47 -15.74 -5.12 -2.71
N SER A 48 -15.45 -4.13 -1.86
CA SER A 48 -16.49 -3.44 -1.08
C SER A 48 -17.29 -2.43 -1.91
N HIS A 49 -16.93 -2.22 -3.19
CA HIS A 49 -17.51 -1.21 -4.07
C HIS A 49 -17.78 -1.72 -5.50
N ALA A 50 -17.71 -3.04 -5.73
CA ALA A 50 -18.10 -3.72 -6.96
C ALA A 50 -19.45 -4.41 -6.77
#